data_AF-A0A401Z8C3-F1
#
_entry.id   AF-A0A401Z8C3-F1
#
_cell.length_a   1.000
_cell.length_b   1.000
_cell.length_c   1.000
_cell.angle_alpha   90.00
_cell.angle_beta   90.00
_cell.angle_gamma   90.00
#
_symmetry.space_group_name_H-M   'P 1'
#
loop_
_entity.id
_entity.type
_entity.pdbx_description
1 polymer ?
#
loop_
_entity_poly.entity_id
_entity_poly.type
_entity_poly.pdbx_seq_one_letter_code
_entity_poly.pdbx_strand_id
1 'polypeptide(L)'
;MYNNPGMEYNLSYLTFLADPIAYQAQADDLCVRIPTEVSSAEALMTFLRESLDLPAYVGTSWYALRDALGSWYNSVVTPRCVVLIHTDLPFFQSGKWWWLDVQGYLMALIESITFLERKNAVEADPQAHRELVVLFPEQAKEGILAVFTRPPDWEWTVGFVGYDAFNIYEIAPSLSLILRHLTNLNGLTADMCILSRQDVGSITVQYARSFNAYCIKYQDTERDMPLIACSSDTLSFPPMVSLSAASQVLAAFFDNAQRSDSLNWFVLSDDVEVKLKEILRRSYYLSDEEELLELSMEDAMHTTIGEGVKVAASQSDDAFSLPYWKSILEQPEATLALRLAAICIVGRSGCQESTTLLHPFLQSTVKQERWVCARFFGLWGDEEALPILLSMLIDELPTDERSLQIDQDGYWYDAWRPYAPRLLRKWLSPAVCDQLRQALDVWKEAEPLLDPEYEVWRSTVREIARTLQSC
;
A
#
# COMPACT_ATOMS: atom_id res chain seq x y z
N MET A 1 6.57 -12.60 7.90
CA MET A 1 6.98 -13.80 8.65
C MET A 1 6.74 -14.99 7.74
N TYR A 2 7.72 -15.87 7.56
CA TYR A 2 7.49 -17.12 6.82
C TYR A 2 6.72 -18.06 7.74
N ASN A 3 5.44 -18.33 7.42
CA ASN A 3 4.70 -19.41 8.07
C ASN A 3 5.44 -20.70 7.77
N ASN A 4 6.17 -21.22 8.76
CA ASN A 4 6.76 -22.54 8.69
C ASN A 4 5.59 -23.52 8.94
N PRO A 5 5.05 -24.21 7.91
CA PRO A 5 3.78 -24.93 8.01
C PRO A 5 3.84 -26.18 8.93
N GLY A 6 4.95 -26.39 9.63
CA GLY A 6 5.16 -27.48 10.58
C GLY A 6 5.40 -27.06 12.03
N MET A 7 5.35 -25.77 12.38
CA MET A 7 5.31 -25.37 13.79
C MET A 7 3.84 -25.34 14.25
N GLU A 8 3.35 -26.50 14.71
CA GLU A 8 2.17 -26.49 15.59
C GLU A 8 2.49 -25.60 16.79
N TYR A 9 1.66 -24.58 17.04
CA TYR A 9 1.80 -23.66 18.17
C TYR A 9 1.63 -24.42 19.49
N ASN A 10 2.71 -25.03 19.96
CA ASN A 10 2.66 -25.90 21.13
C ASN A 10 2.67 -25.06 22.41
N LEU A 11 1.47 -24.79 22.94
CA LEU A 11 1.29 -24.07 24.20
C LEU A 11 1.92 -24.78 25.41
N SER A 12 2.40 -26.02 25.29
CA SER A 12 3.10 -26.71 26.38
C SER A 12 4.40 -26.04 26.80
N TYR A 13 4.96 -25.16 25.96
CA TYR A 13 6.12 -24.35 26.31
C TYR A 13 5.79 -23.18 27.26
N LEU A 14 4.51 -22.85 27.42
CA LEU A 14 4.06 -21.79 28.32
C LEU A 14 3.43 -22.42 29.56
N THR A 15 3.78 -21.90 30.74
CA THR A 15 3.21 -22.39 32.00
C THR A 15 2.06 -21.50 32.43
N PHE A 16 0.94 -22.12 32.78
CA PHE A 16 -0.28 -21.42 33.22
C PHE A 16 -0.56 -21.72 34.69
N LEU A 17 -0.67 -20.68 35.51
CA LEU A 17 -0.88 -20.80 36.95
C LEU A 17 -2.12 -20.00 37.38
N ALA A 18 -2.82 -20.45 38.41
CA ALA A 18 -3.95 -19.70 38.99
C ALA A 18 -3.51 -18.33 39.55
N ASP A 19 -2.30 -18.26 40.11
CA ASP A 19 -1.66 -17.03 40.57
C ASP A 19 -0.15 -17.05 40.26
N PRO A 20 0.27 -16.53 39.08
CA PRO A 20 1.68 -16.42 38.73
C PRO A 20 2.49 -15.54 39.68
N ILE A 21 1.85 -14.56 40.35
CA ILE A 21 2.53 -13.61 41.24
C ILE A 21 3.06 -14.34 42.48
N ALA A 22 2.35 -15.39 42.92
CA ALA A 22 2.74 -16.24 44.03
C ALA A 22 3.96 -17.15 43.73
N TYR A 23 4.49 -17.15 42.50
CA TYR A 23 5.72 -17.88 42.19
C TYR A 23 6.87 -17.41 43.09
N GLN A 24 7.50 -18.36 43.77
CA GLN A 24 8.66 -18.12 44.63
C GLN A 24 9.93 -18.50 43.87
N ALA A 25 10.76 -17.49 43.61
CA ALA A 25 12.06 -17.66 42.98
C ALA A 25 12.94 -18.62 43.79
N GLN A 26 13.65 -19.52 43.10
CA GLN A 26 14.76 -20.24 43.72
C GLN A 26 15.97 -19.30 43.89
N ALA A 27 16.96 -19.73 44.68
CA ALA A 27 18.09 -18.89 45.08
C ALA A 27 18.93 -18.33 43.91
N ASP A 28 18.81 -18.92 42.71
CA ASP A 28 19.56 -18.56 41.49
C ASP A 28 18.67 -18.13 40.31
N ASP A 29 17.36 -17.96 40.55
CA ASP A 29 16.41 -17.54 39.51
C ASP A 29 16.44 -16.02 39.34
N LEU A 30 16.53 -15.53 38.10
CA LEU A 30 16.21 -14.15 37.77
C LEU A 30 14.73 -14.04 37.40
N CYS A 31 13.93 -13.56 38.34
CA CYS A 31 12.51 -13.34 38.12
C CYS A 31 12.24 -11.92 37.64
N VAL A 32 11.63 -11.78 36.46
CA VAL A 32 11.18 -10.51 35.91
C VAL A 32 9.66 -10.50 35.85
N ARG A 33 9.05 -9.57 36.59
CA ARG A 33 7.60 -9.39 36.63
C ARG A 33 7.18 -8.36 35.60
N ILE A 34 6.44 -8.78 34.58
CA ILE A 34 5.96 -7.88 33.53
C ILE A 34 4.88 -6.96 34.11
N PRO A 35 5.02 -5.62 34.05
CA PRO A 35 4.03 -4.71 34.60
C PRO A 35 2.70 -4.80 33.84
N THR A 36 1.59 -4.65 34.56
CA THR A 36 0.23 -4.63 33.98
C THR A 36 0.00 -3.43 33.06
N GLU A 37 0.74 -2.35 33.26
CA GLU A 37 0.55 -1.07 32.55
C GLU A 37 1.22 -1.06 31.17
N VAL A 38 1.96 -2.12 30.80
CA VAL A 38 2.65 -2.24 29.52
C VAL A 38 1.62 -2.35 28.40
N SER A 39 1.43 -1.24 27.69
CA SER A 39 0.40 -1.05 26.67
C SER A 39 0.95 -0.95 25.24
N SER A 40 2.25 -1.14 25.02
CA SER A 40 2.81 -1.21 23.67
C SER A 40 3.99 -2.17 23.58
N ALA A 41 4.26 -2.64 22.36
CA ALA A 41 5.43 -3.44 22.03
C ALA A 41 6.74 -2.73 22.44
N GLU A 42 6.85 -1.43 22.15
CA GLU A 42 8.02 -0.62 22.50
C GLU A 42 8.23 -0.52 24.02
N ALA A 43 7.14 -0.32 24.78
CA ALA A 43 7.21 -0.28 26.24
C ALA A 43 7.63 -1.63 26.83
N LEU A 44 7.11 -2.75 26.29
CA LEU A 44 7.53 -4.08 26.73
C LEU A 44 9.01 -4.34 26.41
N MET A 45 9.43 -4.04 25.18
CA MET A 45 10.81 -4.27 24.75
C MET A 45 11.80 -3.44 25.57
N THR A 46 11.47 -2.17 25.85
CA THR A 46 12.26 -1.31 26.73
C THR A 46 12.36 -1.91 28.14
N PHE A 47 11.22 -2.32 28.71
CA PHE A 47 11.16 -2.93 30.03
C PHE A 47 11.97 -4.23 30.12
N LEU A 48 11.83 -5.13 29.15
CA LEU A 48 12.57 -6.40 29.08
C LEU A 48 14.06 -6.16 28.92
N ARG A 49 14.46 -5.22 28.05
CA ARG A 49 15.85 -4.87 27.84
C ARG A 49 16.51 -4.38 29.13
N GLU A 50 15.84 -3.49 29.86
CA GLU A 50 16.35 -2.96 31.12
C GLU A 50 16.36 -4.00 32.24
N SER A 51 15.32 -4.83 32.33
CA SER A 51 15.18 -5.83 33.40
C SER A 51 16.10 -7.04 33.25
N LEU A 52 16.46 -7.38 32.02
CA LEU A 52 17.32 -8.54 31.69
C LEU A 52 18.72 -8.13 31.23
N ASP A 53 19.05 -6.83 31.24
CA ASP A 53 20.30 -6.28 30.71
C ASP A 53 20.59 -6.73 29.26
N LEU A 54 19.57 -6.67 28.39
CA LEU A 54 19.70 -7.12 27.00
C LEU A 54 20.48 -6.09 26.16
N PRO A 55 21.17 -6.54 25.10
CA PRO A 55 21.90 -5.64 24.21
C PRO A 55 21.02 -4.56 23.57
N ALA A 56 21.61 -3.41 23.28
CA ALA A 56 20.91 -2.28 22.65
C ALA A 56 20.28 -2.60 21.28
N TYR A 57 20.74 -3.64 20.57
CA TYR A 57 20.15 -4.07 19.30
C TYR A 57 18.75 -4.68 19.47
N VAL A 58 18.37 -5.07 20.69
CA VAL A 58 17.00 -5.44 21.06
C VAL A 58 16.17 -4.15 21.11
N GLY A 59 15.87 -3.62 19.93
CA GLY A 59 15.04 -2.43 19.71
C GLY A 59 13.56 -2.79 19.74
N THR A 60 12.84 -2.56 18.63
CA THR A 60 11.42 -2.91 18.48
C THR A 60 11.20 -4.25 17.74
N SER A 61 12.24 -5.06 17.57
CA SER A 61 12.19 -6.30 16.79
C SER A 61 12.02 -7.53 17.68
N TRP A 62 10.91 -8.26 17.51
CA TRP A 62 10.68 -9.55 18.16
C TRP A 62 11.76 -10.60 17.83
N TYR A 63 12.32 -10.53 16.63
CA TYR A 63 13.43 -11.39 16.22
C TYR A 63 14.70 -11.10 17.05
N ALA A 64 14.99 -9.83 17.31
CA ALA A 64 16.12 -9.44 18.15
C ALA A 64 15.91 -9.87 19.60
N LEU A 65 14.68 -9.78 20.13
CA LEU A 65 14.34 -10.31 21.46
C LEU A 65 14.61 -11.81 21.53
N ARG A 66 14.09 -12.58 20.56
CA ARG A 66 14.31 -14.02 20.48
C ARG A 66 15.79 -14.37 20.47
N ASP A 67 16.58 -13.70 19.62
CA ASP A 67 18.01 -13.97 19.52
C ASP A 67 18.73 -13.62 20.83
N ALA A 68 18.36 -12.53 21.50
CA ALA A 68 18.92 -12.17 22.80
C ALA A 68 18.57 -13.19 23.89
N LEU A 69 17.29 -13.58 23.99
CA LEU A 69 16.81 -14.60 24.94
C LEU A 69 17.35 -16.00 24.64
N GLY A 70 17.70 -16.33 23.39
CA GLY A 70 18.36 -17.59 23.05
C GLY A 70 19.88 -17.54 23.29
N SER A 71 20.51 -16.39 23.04
CA SER A 71 21.97 -16.22 23.10
C SER A 71 22.53 -15.90 24.47
N TRP A 72 21.69 -15.57 25.46
CA TRP A 72 22.07 -15.33 26.85
C TRP A 72 22.84 -16.50 27.51
N TYR A 73 22.73 -17.70 26.92
CA TYR A 73 23.55 -18.87 27.23
C TYR A 73 25.06 -18.61 27.15
N ASN A 74 25.50 -17.71 26.27
CA ASN A 74 26.93 -17.51 26.00
C ASN A 74 27.64 -16.66 27.07
N SER A 75 26.93 -16.20 28.10
CA SER A 75 27.52 -15.44 29.21
C SER A 75 27.78 -16.33 30.43
N VAL A 76 28.96 -16.20 31.03
CA VAL A 76 29.38 -16.97 32.22
C VAL A 76 28.72 -16.42 33.49
N VAL A 77 28.25 -15.17 33.46
CA VAL A 77 27.72 -14.44 34.62
C VAL A 77 26.18 -14.41 34.63
N THR A 78 25.52 -15.09 33.69
CA THR A 78 24.05 -15.08 33.59
C THR A 78 23.40 -16.09 34.55
N PRO A 79 22.18 -15.76 35.01
CA PRO A 79 21.39 -16.66 35.85
C PRO A 79 21.08 -17.94 35.10
N ARG A 80 20.92 -19.03 35.85
CA ARG A 80 20.58 -20.34 35.26
C ARG A 80 19.17 -20.38 34.71
N CYS A 81 18.25 -19.73 35.41
CA CYS A 81 16.85 -19.68 35.07
C CYS A 81 16.40 -18.23 35.03
N VAL A 82 15.72 -17.85 33.94
CA VAL A 82 14.98 -16.60 33.84
C VAL A 82 13.51 -16.94 33.83
N VAL A 83 12.78 -16.33 34.76
CA VAL A 83 11.35 -16.51 34.91
C VAL A 83 10.67 -15.21 34.52
N LEU A 84 9.95 -15.21 33.40
CA LEU A 84 9.11 -14.10 32.99
C LEU A 84 7.70 -14.31 33.53
N ILE A 85 7.31 -13.48 34.51
CA ILE A 85 6.04 -13.60 35.23
C ILE A 85 5.06 -12.57 34.68
N HIS A 86 4.02 -13.05 34.02
CA HIS A 86 2.93 -12.22 33.53
C HIS A 86 1.75 -12.27 34.50
N THR A 87 1.18 -11.10 34.75
CA THR A 87 -0.06 -10.93 35.53
C THR A 87 -1.29 -10.85 34.63
N ASP A 88 -1.09 -10.53 33.36
CA ASP A 88 -2.07 -10.52 32.27
C ASP A 88 -1.33 -10.71 30.92
N LEU A 89 -2.06 -10.83 29.81
CA LEU A 89 -1.50 -10.80 28.47
C LEU A 89 -1.07 -9.36 28.12
N PRO A 90 0.23 -9.08 27.89
CA PRO A 90 0.71 -7.71 27.65
C PRO A 90 0.01 -7.06 26.46
N PHE A 91 -0.23 -5.74 26.54
CA PHE A 91 -0.82 -4.89 25.48
C PHE A 91 -2.06 -5.47 24.80
N PHE A 92 -2.81 -6.31 25.51
CA PHE A 92 -4.09 -6.82 25.04
C PHE A 92 -5.02 -5.63 24.72
N GLN A 93 -5.51 -5.57 23.49
CA GLN A 93 -6.39 -4.50 22.98
C GLN A 93 -5.77 -3.10 22.92
N SER A 94 -4.45 -2.94 22.97
CA SER A 94 -3.82 -1.61 23.03
C SER A 94 -3.72 -0.86 21.69
N GLY A 95 -4.26 -1.43 20.61
CA GLY A 95 -4.30 -0.81 19.28
C GLY A 95 -4.90 -1.76 18.24
N LYS A 96 -5.08 -1.29 17.00
CA LYS A 96 -5.68 -2.07 15.90
C LYS A 96 -4.94 -3.40 15.60
N TRP A 97 -3.66 -3.48 15.96
CA TRP A 97 -2.72 -4.57 15.64
C TRP A 97 -2.24 -5.34 16.87
N TRP A 98 -2.90 -5.16 18.02
CA TRP A 98 -2.44 -5.70 19.31
C TRP A 98 -2.11 -7.20 19.24
N TRP A 99 -2.89 -7.98 18.50
CA TRP A 99 -2.73 -9.43 18.42
C TRP A 99 -1.49 -9.85 17.63
N LEU A 100 -1.01 -9.05 16.65
CA LEU A 100 0.26 -9.30 15.96
C LEU A 100 1.44 -9.10 16.90
N ASP A 101 1.41 -8.03 17.69
CA ASP A 101 2.45 -7.77 18.68
C ASP A 101 2.45 -8.88 19.74
N VAL A 102 1.26 -9.31 20.17
CA VAL A 102 1.13 -10.44 21.10
C VAL A 102 1.63 -11.74 20.45
N GLN A 103 1.25 -12.03 19.21
CA GLN A 103 1.71 -13.22 18.49
C GLN A 103 3.23 -13.20 18.30
N GLY A 104 3.80 -12.08 17.85
CA GLY A 104 5.23 -11.90 17.65
C GLY A 104 6.01 -12.06 18.94
N TYR A 105 5.51 -11.49 20.03
CA TYR A 105 6.08 -11.67 21.36
C TYR A 105 6.03 -13.14 21.82
N LEU A 106 4.86 -13.78 21.76
CA LEU A 106 4.69 -15.18 22.17
C LEU A 106 5.54 -16.13 21.32
N MET A 107 5.66 -15.87 20.01
CA MET A 107 6.56 -16.62 19.12
C MET A 107 8.02 -16.45 19.52
N ALA A 108 8.46 -15.22 19.80
CA ALA A 108 9.82 -14.97 20.26
C ALA A 108 10.12 -15.75 21.55
N LEU A 109 9.17 -15.82 22.48
CA LEU A 109 9.29 -16.60 23.71
C LEU A 109 9.40 -18.11 23.42
N ILE A 110 8.44 -18.68 22.68
CA ILE A 110 8.40 -20.12 22.37
C ILE A 110 9.65 -20.56 21.59
N GLU A 111 10.08 -19.79 20.60
CA GLU A 111 11.29 -20.08 19.83
C GLU A 111 12.54 -20.03 20.71
N SER A 112 12.60 -19.09 21.67
CA SER A 112 13.70 -18.99 22.64
C SER A 112 13.76 -20.20 23.57
N ILE A 113 12.61 -20.63 24.12
CA ILE A 113 12.50 -21.83 24.97
C ILE A 113 12.96 -23.05 24.19
N THR A 114 12.41 -23.24 22.98
CA THR A 114 12.75 -24.37 22.10
C THR A 114 14.25 -24.39 21.76
N PHE A 115 14.84 -23.22 21.51
CA PHE A 115 16.27 -23.10 21.25
C PHE A 115 17.10 -23.55 22.46
N LEU A 116 16.74 -23.13 23.67
CA LEU A 116 17.43 -23.50 24.90
C LEU A 116 17.29 -24.99 25.21
N GLU A 117 16.10 -25.57 25.06
CA GLU A 117 15.90 -27.01 25.25
C GLU A 117 16.78 -27.84 24.29
N ARG A 118 16.81 -27.48 23.01
CA ARG A 118 17.66 -28.16 22.01
C ARG A 118 19.13 -28.05 22.37
N LYS A 119 19.55 -26.90 22.93
CA LYS A 119 20.93 -26.68 23.36
C LYS A 119 21.26 -27.50 24.61
N ASN A 120 20.39 -27.52 25.61
CA ASN A 120 20.54 -28.33 26.82
C ASN A 120 20.61 -29.82 26.50
N ALA A 121 19.84 -30.30 25.50
CA ALA A 121 19.85 -31.69 25.07
C ALA A 121 21.20 -32.18 24.52
N VAL A 122 22.04 -31.27 24.02
CA VAL A 122 23.40 -31.58 23.52
C VAL A 122 24.51 -31.13 24.47
N GLU A 123 24.18 -30.38 25.52
CA GLU A 123 25.13 -29.93 26.53
C GLU A 123 25.37 -31.03 27.57
N ALA A 124 26.64 -31.42 27.70
CA ALA A 124 27.05 -32.51 28.57
C ALA A 124 27.13 -32.09 30.05
N ASP A 125 27.38 -30.81 30.33
CA ASP A 125 27.42 -30.28 31.69
C ASP A 125 26.04 -29.75 32.14
N PRO A 126 25.35 -30.40 33.09
CA PRO A 126 24.07 -29.90 33.63
C PRO A 126 24.21 -28.53 34.30
N GLN A 127 25.40 -28.16 34.75
CA GLN A 127 25.66 -26.86 35.35
C GLN A 127 25.66 -25.72 34.31
N ALA A 128 25.86 -26.05 33.03
CA ALA A 128 25.78 -25.13 31.89
C ALA A 128 24.36 -25.01 31.32
N HIS A 129 23.40 -25.85 31.76
CA HIS A 129 22.01 -25.74 31.31
C HIS A 129 21.43 -24.38 31.67
N ARG A 130 20.58 -23.88 30.77
CA ARG A 130 19.85 -22.63 30.94
C ARG A 130 18.37 -22.84 30.65
N GLU A 131 17.52 -22.17 31.41
CA GLU A 131 16.08 -22.32 31.30
C GLU A 131 15.41 -20.95 31.18
N LEU A 132 14.46 -20.84 30.25
CA LEU A 132 13.54 -19.73 30.16
C LEU A 132 12.16 -20.26 30.53
N VAL A 133 11.64 -19.80 31.66
CA VAL A 133 10.30 -20.15 32.14
C VAL A 133 9.38 -18.95 31.93
N VAL A 134 8.28 -19.17 31.22
CA VAL A 134 7.27 -18.11 31.01
C VAL A 134 5.99 -18.50 31.70
N LEU A 135 5.60 -17.68 32.68
CA LEU A 135 4.39 -17.88 33.47
C LEU A 135 3.32 -16.89 33.01
N PHE A 136 2.13 -17.42 32.70
CA PHE A 136 0.91 -16.66 32.45
C PHE A 136 -0.17 -17.05 33.46
N PRO A 137 -1.14 -16.18 33.74
CA PRO A 137 -2.28 -16.57 34.53
C PRO A 137 -3.18 -17.52 33.74
N GLU A 138 -3.88 -18.43 34.42
CA GLU A 138 -4.72 -19.45 33.78
C GLU A 138 -5.80 -18.83 32.86
N GLN A 139 -6.36 -17.68 33.25
CA GLN A 139 -7.32 -16.93 32.43
C GLN A 139 -6.75 -16.45 31.09
N ALA A 140 -5.44 -16.28 30.94
CA ALA A 140 -4.84 -15.84 29.68
C ALA A 140 -4.75 -16.96 28.63
N LYS A 141 -4.95 -18.23 29.02
CA LYS A 141 -4.78 -19.38 28.14
C LYS A 141 -5.69 -19.35 26.91
N GLU A 142 -6.96 -19.03 27.09
CA GLU A 142 -7.92 -18.92 25.99
C GLU A 142 -7.57 -17.75 25.06
N GLY A 143 -7.15 -16.61 25.61
CA GLY A 143 -6.72 -15.45 24.84
C GLY A 143 -5.47 -15.73 24.00
N ILE A 144 -4.46 -16.38 24.59
CA ILE A 144 -3.25 -16.81 23.89
C ILE A 144 -3.57 -17.83 22.79
N LEU A 145 -4.41 -18.82 23.09
CA LEU A 145 -4.86 -19.79 22.08
C LEU A 145 -5.57 -19.08 20.94
N ALA A 146 -6.47 -18.15 21.25
CA ALA A 146 -7.18 -17.36 20.24
C ALA A 146 -6.25 -16.51 19.37
N VAL A 147 -5.12 -16.02 19.90
CA VAL A 147 -4.09 -15.32 19.11
C VAL A 147 -3.40 -16.27 18.14
N PHE A 148 -3.02 -17.48 18.57
CA PHE A 148 -2.33 -18.45 17.72
C PHE A 148 -3.24 -19.16 16.70
N THR A 149 -4.50 -19.40 17.07
CA THR A 149 -5.51 -20.00 16.19
C THR A 149 -6.33 -18.96 15.46
N ARG A 150 -5.96 -17.67 15.57
CA ARG A 150 -6.59 -16.61 14.78
C ARG A 150 -6.37 -16.98 13.31
N PRO A 151 -7.43 -17.09 12.50
CA PRO A 151 -7.24 -17.25 11.06
C PRO A 151 -6.39 -16.08 10.55
N PRO A 152 -5.52 -16.29 9.55
CA PRO A 152 -4.79 -15.18 8.96
C PRO A 152 -5.80 -14.11 8.56
N ASP A 153 -5.49 -12.87 8.91
CA ASP A 153 -6.47 -11.81 8.71
C ASP A 153 -6.75 -11.64 7.23
N TRP A 154 -7.99 -11.24 6.97
CA TRP A 154 -8.32 -10.62 5.71
C TRP A 154 -7.42 -9.41 5.53
N GLU A 155 -6.63 -9.45 4.47
CA GLU A 155 -5.94 -8.31 3.92
C GLU A 155 -6.86 -7.69 2.88
N TRP A 156 -6.94 -6.37 2.88
CA TRP A 156 -7.77 -5.65 1.94
C TRP A 156 -6.99 -4.47 1.40
N THR A 157 -7.06 -4.30 0.09
CA THR A 157 -6.35 -3.24 -0.62
C THR A 157 -7.33 -2.52 -1.54
N VAL A 158 -7.29 -1.19 -1.52
CA VAL A 158 -8.00 -0.34 -2.46
C VAL A 158 -7.01 0.60 -3.12
N GLY A 159 -7.08 0.72 -4.44
CA GLY A 159 -6.12 1.56 -5.17
C GLY A 159 -6.45 1.73 -6.64
N PHE A 160 -5.39 1.99 -7.41
CA PHE A 160 -5.39 2.20 -8.86
C PHE A 160 -4.72 1.02 -9.57
N VAL A 161 -5.24 0.60 -10.72
CA VAL A 161 -4.66 -0.49 -11.51
C VAL A 161 -3.39 -0.04 -12.21
N GLY A 162 -2.40 -0.94 -12.26
CA GLY A 162 -1.08 -0.68 -12.83
C GLY A 162 -0.02 -0.32 -11.80
N TYR A 163 -0.40 -0.15 -10.53
CA TYR A 163 0.53 0.00 -9.41
C TYR A 163 0.46 -1.19 -8.51
N ASP A 164 1.59 -1.48 -7.86
CA ASP A 164 1.61 -2.29 -6.64
C ASP A 164 0.50 -1.77 -5.76
N ALA A 165 -0.52 -2.62 -5.62
CA ALA A 165 -1.68 -2.43 -4.78
C ALA A 165 -1.23 -1.70 -3.51
N PHE A 166 -1.60 -0.43 -3.32
CA PHE A 166 -1.24 0.27 -2.10
C PHE A 166 -1.94 -0.46 -0.97
N ASN A 167 -1.20 -1.35 -0.30
CA ASN A 167 -1.69 -2.11 0.82
C ASN A 167 -1.96 -1.11 1.94
N ILE A 168 -3.15 -0.52 1.93
CA ILE A 168 -3.76 -0.03 3.14
C ILE A 168 -4.14 -1.30 3.86
N TYR A 169 -3.17 -1.92 4.54
CA TYR A 169 -3.47 -3.06 5.38
C TYR A 169 -4.48 -2.56 6.39
N GLU A 170 -5.72 -2.98 6.19
CA GLU A 170 -6.60 -3.16 7.29
C GLU A 170 -6.61 -4.65 7.54
N ILE A 171 -5.88 -5.04 8.57
CA ILE A 171 -6.02 -6.36 9.16
C ILE A 171 -7.39 -6.38 9.84
N ALA A 172 -8.24 -7.31 9.40
CA ALA A 172 -9.64 -7.46 9.80
C ALA A 172 -10.53 -6.25 9.43
N PRO A 173 -10.64 -5.91 8.13
CA PRO A 173 -11.58 -4.90 7.68
C PRO A 173 -12.99 -5.36 7.99
N SER A 174 -13.87 -4.43 8.40
CA SER A 174 -15.29 -4.78 8.49
C SER A 174 -15.87 -4.95 7.09
N LEU A 175 -16.75 -5.93 6.90
CA LEU A 175 -17.45 -6.10 5.62
C LEU A 175 -18.19 -4.80 5.22
N SER A 176 -18.76 -4.07 6.17
CA SER A 176 -19.37 -2.77 5.93
C SER A 176 -18.42 -1.75 5.30
N LEU A 177 -17.16 -1.75 5.73
CA LEU A 177 -16.14 -0.86 5.22
C LEU A 177 -15.73 -1.28 3.80
N ILE A 178 -15.43 -2.57 3.58
CA ILE A 178 -15.13 -3.11 2.25
C ILE A 178 -16.25 -2.74 1.27
N LEU A 179 -17.51 -2.98 1.65
CA LEU A 179 -18.66 -2.68 0.80
C LEU A 179 -18.85 -1.17 0.58
N ARG A 180 -18.60 -0.33 1.58
CA ARG A 180 -18.62 1.14 1.42
C ARG A 180 -17.59 1.58 0.37
N HIS A 181 -16.36 1.11 0.45
CA HIS A 181 -15.32 1.47 -0.52
C HIS A 181 -15.57 0.85 -1.89
N LEU A 182 -16.14 -0.34 -1.96
CA LEU A 182 -16.61 -0.93 -3.21
C LEU A 182 -17.63 -0.02 -3.91
N THR A 183 -18.58 0.56 -3.17
CA THR A 183 -19.55 1.53 -3.74
C THR A 183 -18.89 2.83 -4.20
N ASN A 184 -17.69 3.13 -3.68
CA ASN A 184 -16.88 4.27 -4.08
C ASN A 184 -15.87 3.94 -5.19
N LEU A 185 -15.74 2.68 -5.62
CA LEU A 185 -14.98 2.32 -6.82
C LEU A 185 -15.71 2.89 -8.03
N ASN A 186 -15.28 4.07 -8.43
CA ASN A 186 -15.84 4.86 -9.53
C ASN A 186 -14.76 5.21 -10.58
N GLY A 187 -13.54 4.68 -10.42
CA GLY A 187 -12.41 4.94 -11.30
C GLY A 187 -11.71 6.27 -11.05
N LEU A 188 -12.15 7.04 -10.04
CA LEU A 188 -11.63 8.37 -9.73
C LEU A 188 -10.78 8.37 -8.48
N THR A 189 -11.30 7.79 -7.40
CA THR A 189 -10.64 7.69 -6.09
C THR A 189 -9.99 6.33 -5.87
N ALA A 190 -10.54 5.32 -6.54
CA ALA A 190 -10.00 3.99 -6.68
C ALA A 190 -10.73 3.27 -7.83
N ASP A 191 -10.05 2.32 -8.44
CA ASP A 191 -10.58 1.51 -9.52
C ASP A 191 -10.50 0.01 -9.23
N MET A 192 -9.80 -0.38 -8.16
CA MET A 192 -9.59 -1.76 -7.79
C MET A 192 -9.69 -1.93 -6.28
N CYS A 193 -10.28 -3.05 -5.89
CA CYS A 193 -10.36 -3.57 -4.55
C CYS A 193 -9.85 -5.01 -4.57
N ILE A 194 -8.87 -5.35 -3.73
CA ILE A 194 -8.39 -6.72 -3.53
C ILE A 194 -8.73 -7.12 -2.11
N LEU A 195 -9.39 -8.25 -1.93
CA LEU A 195 -9.57 -8.90 -0.64
C LEU A 195 -8.79 -10.22 -0.69
N SER A 196 -7.88 -10.45 0.25
CA SER A 196 -7.05 -11.65 0.28
C SER A 196 -6.96 -12.26 1.67
N ARG A 197 -6.78 -13.57 1.72
CA ARG A 197 -6.46 -14.33 2.93
C ARG A 197 -5.47 -15.42 2.58
N GLN A 198 -4.39 -15.54 3.34
CA GLN A 198 -3.25 -16.39 2.98
C GLN A 198 -3.62 -17.87 2.76
N ASP A 199 -4.63 -18.38 3.47
CA ASP A 199 -5.11 -19.76 3.39
C ASP A 199 -6.25 -19.97 2.38
N VAL A 200 -6.77 -18.91 1.74
CA VAL A 200 -7.94 -18.98 0.85
C VAL A 200 -7.64 -18.51 -0.56
N GLY A 201 -6.82 -17.48 -0.70
CA GLY A 201 -6.52 -16.83 -1.97
C GLY A 201 -6.95 -15.37 -1.96
N SER A 202 -7.23 -14.82 -3.14
CA SER A 202 -7.64 -13.43 -3.30
C SER A 202 -8.80 -13.25 -4.27
N ILE A 203 -9.62 -12.25 -4.01
CA ILE A 203 -10.59 -11.70 -4.96
C ILE A 203 -10.17 -10.28 -5.31
N THR A 204 -10.02 -10.02 -6.61
CA THR A 204 -9.81 -8.70 -7.16
C THR A 204 -11.10 -8.25 -7.84
N VAL A 205 -11.68 -7.14 -7.37
CA VAL A 205 -12.78 -6.43 -8.02
C VAL A 205 -12.24 -5.16 -8.66
N GLN A 206 -12.41 -5.02 -9.96
CA GLN A 206 -11.91 -3.92 -10.76
C GLN A 206 -13.07 -3.22 -11.46
N TYR A 207 -13.27 -1.94 -11.19
CA TYR A 207 -14.29 -1.13 -11.85
C TYR A 207 -13.84 -0.74 -13.25
N ALA A 208 -14.72 -0.90 -14.23
CA ALA A 208 -14.47 -0.58 -15.63
C ALA A 208 -15.37 0.58 -16.06
N ARG A 209 -14.82 1.80 -16.02
CA ARG A 209 -15.61 3.05 -16.14
C ARG A 209 -16.39 3.15 -17.45
N SER A 210 -15.78 2.82 -18.60
CA SER A 210 -16.49 2.84 -19.91
C SER A 210 -17.70 1.90 -19.98
N PHE A 211 -17.75 0.87 -19.14
CA PHE A 211 -18.86 -0.09 -19.09
C PHE A 211 -19.81 0.17 -17.92
N ASN A 212 -19.45 1.07 -16.99
CA ASN A 212 -20.14 1.27 -15.72
C ASN A 212 -20.43 -0.06 -15.01
N ALA A 213 -19.42 -0.92 -14.96
CA ALA A 213 -19.54 -2.30 -14.48
C ALA A 213 -18.24 -2.76 -13.83
N TYR A 214 -18.23 -3.97 -13.27
CA TYR A 214 -17.11 -4.53 -12.51
C TYR A 214 -16.61 -5.82 -13.15
N CYS A 215 -15.30 -6.02 -13.15
CA CYS A 215 -14.63 -7.27 -13.47
C CYS A 215 -14.16 -7.91 -12.17
N ILE A 216 -14.40 -9.21 -11.98
CA ILE A 216 -14.02 -9.92 -10.76
C ILE A 216 -13.10 -11.08 -11.11
N LYS A 217 -11.90 -11.07 -10.54
CA LYS A 217 -10.93 -12.16 -10.62
C LYS A 217 -10.82 -12.84 -9.26
N TYR A 218 -10.63 -14.16 -9.27
CA TYR A 218 -10.32 -14.95 -8.09
C TYR A 218 -9.03 -15.72 -8.33
N GLN A 219 -8.08 -15.61 -7.41
CA GLN A 219 -6.85 -16.39 -7.39
C GLN A 219 -6.90 -17.35 -6.19
N ASP A 220 -6.87 -18.64 -6.47
CA ASP A 220 -6.76 -19.70 -5.45
C ASP A 220 -5.29 -19.81 -4.98
N THR A 221 -5.04 -20.24 -3.75
CA THR A 221 -3.68 -20.48 -3.24
C THR A 221 -3.01 -21.69 -3.89
N GLU A 222 -3.80 -22.67 -4.33
CA GLU A 222 -3.29 -23.93 -4.89
C GLU A 222 -3.20 -23.92 -6.43
N ARG A 223 -3.85 -22.96 -7.10
CA ARG A 223 -3.93 -22.93 -8.57
C ARG A 223 -2.98 -21.87 -9.13
N ASP A 224 -2.34 -22.21 -10.24
CA ASP A 224 -1.53 -21.24 -10.98
C ASP A 224 -2.39 -20.23 -11.76
N MET A 225 -3.56 -20.66 -12.26
CA MET A 225 -4.37 -19.83 -13.16
C MET A 225 -5.54 -19.15 -12.44
N PRO A 226 -5.74 -17.82 -12.62
CA PRO A 226 -6.87 -17.11 -12.04
C PRO A 226 -8.19 -17.52 -12.70
N LEU A 227 -9.26 -17.40 -11.93
CA LEU A 227 -10.63 -17.52 -12.39
C LEU A 227 -11.25 -16.14 -12.59
N ILE A 228 -12.17 -16.03 -13.52
CA ILE A 228 -12.93 -14.80 -13.79
C ILE A 228 -14.43 -15.05 -13.67
N ALA A 229 -15.12 -14.14 -12.99
CA ALA A 229 -16.55 -14.25 -12.77
C ALA A 229 -17.36 -13.69 -13.95
N CYS A 230 -18.45 -14.36 -14.31
CA CYS A 230 -19.37 -13.92 -15.35
C CYS A 230 -20.82 -14.27 -14.95
N SER A 231 -21.77 -13.42 -15.35
CA SER A 231 -23.20 -13.61 -15.05
C SER A 231 -23.90 -14.59 -15.99
N SER A 232 -23.30 -14.89 -17.15
CA SER A 232 -23.83 -15.86 -18.12
C SER A 232 -23.12 -17.21 -18.04
N ASP A 233 -23.78 -18.26 -18.52
CA ASP A 233 -23.24 -19.63 -18.56
C ASP A 233 -22.11 -19.80 -19.59
N THR A 234 -21.93 -18.81 -20.46
CA THR A 234 -20.82 -18.69 -21.40
C THR A 234 -20.00 -17.44 -21.07
N LEU A 235 -18.68 -17.49 -21.21
CA LEU A 235 -17.82 -16.35 -20.98
C LEU A 235 -18.13 -15.22 -21.98
N SER A 236 -18.76 -14.14 -21.51
CA SER A 236 -18.86 -12.88 -22.26
C SER A 236 -17.53 -12.15 -22.18
N PHE A 237 -17.12 -11.45 -23.25
CA PHE A 237 -15.88 -10.67 -23.25
C PHE A 237 -16.15 -9.20 -23.59
N PRO A 238 -15.86 -8.25 -22.69
CA PRO A 238 -15.32 -8.48 -21.35
C PRO A 238 -16.36 -9.08 -20.37
N PRO A 239 -15.92 -9.86 -19.36
CA PRO A 239 -16.81 -10.42 -18.35
C PRO A 239 -17.11 -9.37 -17.28
N MET A 240 -18.22 -8.68 -17.47
CA MET A 240 -18.64 -7.55 -16.64
C MET A 240 -19.85 -7.94 -15.78
N VAL A 241 -19.87 -7.50 -14.53
CA VAL A 241 -20.96 -7.72 -13.57
C VAL A 241 -21.41 -6.42 -12.92
N SER A 242 -22.60 -6.41 -12.33
CA SER A 242 -23.15 -5.24 -11.63
C SER A 242 -22.48 -5.04 -10.27
N LEU A 243 -22.60 -3.82 -9.71
CA LEU A 243 -22.17 -3.52 -8.35
C LEU A 243 -22.78 -4.51 -7.33
N SER A 244 -24.08 -4.80 -7.45
CA SER A 244 -24.76 -5.73 -6.55
C SER A 244 -24.17 -7.14 -6.61
N ALA A 245 -23.79 -7.62 -7.80
CA ALA A 245 -23.14 -8.91 -7.95
C ALA A 245 -21.73 -8.89 -7.33
N ALA A 246 -20.97 -7.82 -7.56
CA ALA A 246 -19.65 -7.64 -6.95
C ALA A 246 -19.70 -7.59 -5.42
N SER A 247 -20.68 -6.88 -4.85
CA SER A 247 -20.90 -6.84 -3.40
C SER A 247 -21.22 -8.22 -2.83
N GLN A 248 -22.09 -8.99 -3.50
CA GLN A 248 -22.44 -10.35 -3.07
C GLN A 248 -21.24 -11.29 -3.11
N VAL A 249 -20.41 -11.20 -4.15
CA VAL A 249 -19.20 -12.03 -4.28
C VAL A 249 -18.20 -11.71 -3.17
N LEU A 250 -17.94 -10.42 -2.91
CA LEU A 250 -17.03 -10.02 -1.83
C LEU A 250 -17.56 -10.43 -0.45
N ALA A 251 -18.86 -10.28 -0.19
CA ALA A 251 -19.47 -10.74 1.05
C ALA A 251 -19.36 -12.26 1.21
N ALA A 252 -19.71 -13.03 0.18
CA ALA A 252 -19.60 -14.49 0.21
C ALA A 252 -18.16 -14.95 0.44
N PHE A 253 -17.19 -14.27 -0.18
CA PHE A 253 -15.77 -14.56 0.00
C PHE A 253 -15.29 -14.25 1.41
N PHE A 254 -15.65 -13.08 1.94
CA PHE A 254 -15.29 -12.65 3.29
C PHE A 254 -15.89 -13.56 4.37
N ASP A 255 -17.17 -13.91 4.24
CA ASP A 255 -17.91 -14.67 5.26
C ASP A 255 -17.60 -16.17 5.21
N ASN A 256 -17.49 -16.74 4.00
CA ASN A 256 -17.42 -18.20 3.83
C ASN A 256 -16.06 -18.71 3.33
N ALA A 257 -15.11 -17.82 3.06
CA ALA A 257 -13.82 -18.19 2.47
C ALA A 257 -13.96 -18.98 1.16
N GLN A 258 -15.02 -18.69 0.39
CA GLN A 258 -15.35 -19.43 -0.83
C GLN A 258 -15.85 -18.48 -1.91
N ARG A 259 -15.67 -18.89 -3.17
CA ARG A 259 -16.28 -18.21 -4.32
C ARG A 259 -17.80 -18.25 -4.19
N SER A 260 -18.46 -17.19 -4.65
CA SER A 260 -19.92 -17.18 -4.73
C SER A 260 -20.43 -18.14 -5.80
N ASP A 261 -21.46 -18.93 -5.45
CA ASP A 261 -22.22 -19.76 -6.40
C ASP A 261 -23.21 -18.94 -7.24
N SER A 262 -23.34 -17.63 -6.97
CA SER A 262 -24.22 -16.74 -7.73
C SER A 262 -23.69 -16.35 -9.12
N LEU A 263 -22.45 -16.68 -9.43
CA LEU A 263 -21.80 -16.39 -10.72
C LEU A 263 -21.11 -17.63 -11.27
N ASN A 264 -20.93 -17.64 -12.59
CA ASN A 264 -20.14 -18.65 -13.28
C ASN A 264 -18.66 -18.24 -13.28
N TRP A 265 -17.76 -19.19 -13.00
CA TRP A 265 -16.32 -18.95 -12.91
C TRP A 265 -15.57 -19.65 -14.04
N PHE A 266 -14.83 -18.90 -14.83
CA PHE A 266 -14.08 -19.41 -15.98
C PHE A 266 -12.58 -19.30 -15.73
N VAL A 267 -11.80 -20.28 -16.18
CA VAL A 267 -10.34 -20.19 -16.16
C VAL A 267 -9.89 -19.12 -17.15
N LEU A 268 -9.09 -18.17 -16.66
CA LEU A 268 -8.55 -17.09 -17.48
C LEU A 268 -7.21 -17.53 -18.07
N SER A 269 -7.17 -17.88 -19.35
CA SER A 269 -5.90 -18.19 -20.03
C SER A 269 -5.06 -16.93 -20.26
N ASP A 270 -3.74 -17.05 -20.36
CA ASP A 270 -2.81 -15.94 -20.57
C ASP A 270 -3.23 -14.98 -21.70
N ASP A 271 -3.60 -15.53 -22.87
CA ASP A 271 -4.07 -14.73 -24.02
C ASP A 271 -5.31 -13.88 -23.71
N VAL A 272 -6.22 -14.42 -22.88
CA VAL A 272 -7.45 -13.72 -22.48
C VAL A 272 -7.12 -12.72 -21.38
N GLU A 273 -6.18 -13.04 -20.48
CA GLU A 273 -5.71 -12.12 -19.45
C GLU A 273 -5.05 -10.88 -20.05
N VAL A 274 -4.16 -11.04 -21.03
CA VAL A 274 -3.50 -9.92 -21.72
C VAL A 274 -4.54 -9.02 -22.39
N LYS A 275 -5.49 -9.61 -23.12
CA LYS A 275 -6.60 -8.85 -23.75
C LYS A 275 -7.47 -8.15 -22.73
N LEU A 276 -7.75 -8.81 -21.61
CA LEU A 276 -8.59 -8.25 -20.56
C LEU A 276 -7.90 -7.10 -19.84
N LYS A 277 -6.61 -7.26 -19.52
CA LYS A 277 -5.78 -6.19 -18.96
C LYS A 277 -5.84 -4.95 -19.85
N GLU A 278 -5.69 -5.13 -21.16
CA GLU A 278 -5.80 -4.03 -22.12
C GLU A 278 -7.19 -3.39 -22.14
N ILE A 279 -8.28 -4.18 -22.18
CA ILE A 279 -9.65 -3.63 -22.14
C ILE A 279 -9.90 -2.85 -20.85
N LEU A 280 -9.52 -3.41 -19.71
CA LEU A 280 -9.75 -2.76 -18.42
C LEU A 280 -8.92 -1.49 -18.29
N ARG A 281 -7.65 -1.53 -18.73
CA ARG A 281 -6.76 -0.36 -18.82
C ARG A 281 -7.41 0.76 -19.64
N ARG A 282 -7.90 0.45 -20.85
CA ARG A 282 -8.60 1.41 -21.70
C ARG A 282 -9.87 1.97 -21.07
N SER A 283 -10.57 1.13 -20.30
CA SER A 283 -11.85 1.49 -19.73
C SER A 283 -11.77 2.60 -18.67
N TYR A 284 -10.57 2.96 -18.20
CA TYR A 284 -10.35 4.00 -17.19
C TYR A 284 -10.45 5.41 -17.73
N TYR A 285 -10.00 5.60 -18.96
CA TYR A 285 -9.79 6.91 -19.52
C TYR A 285 -11.09 7.45 -20.13
N LEU A 286 -11.31 8.76 -20.02
CA LEU A 286 -12.46 9.45 -20.60
C LEU A 286 -12.39 9.53 -22.12
N SER A 287 -11.19 9.40 -22.68
CA SER A 287 -10.95 9.50 -24.12
C SER A 287 -9.67 8.77 -24.50
N ASP A 288 -9.56 8.39 -25.79
CA ASP A 288 -8.33 7.87 -26.38
C ASP A 288 -7.16 8.86 -26.20
N GLU A 289 -7.44 10.17 -26.18
CA GLU A 289 -6.43 11.18 -25.91
C GLU A 289 -5.91 11.07 -24.47
N GLU A 290 -6.80 10.97 -23.48
CA GLU A 290 -6.39 10.74 -22.08
C GLU A 290 -5.63 9.41 -21.94
N GLU A 291 -6.09 8.32 -22.58
CA GLU A 291 -5.37 7.05 -22.58
C GLU A 291 -3.95 7.19 -23.12
N LEU A 292 -3.80 7.84 -24.27
CA LEU A 292 -2.50 8.02 -24.93
C LEU A 292 -1.54 8.91 -24.14
N LEU A 293 -2.08 9.83 -23.33
CA LEU A 293 -1.28 10.64 -22.40
C LEU A 293 -0.80 9.78 -21.22
N GLU A 294 -1.69 8.95 -20.69
CA GLU A 294 -1.45 8.16 -19.49
C GLU A 294 -0.54 6.95 -19.71
N LEU A 295 -0.62 6.31 -20.88
CA LEU A 295 0.27 5.21 -21.29
C LEU A 295 1.75 5.56 -21.19
N SER A 296 2.08 6.81 -21.43
CA SER A 296 3.45 7.29 -21.41
C SER A 296 3.83 7.91 -20.05
N MET A 297 2.90 7.90 -19.09
CA MET A 297 3.02 8.42 -17.73
C MET A 297 2.88 7.35 -16.66
N GLU A 298 2.70 6.07 -17.01
CA GLU A 298 2.25 5.04 -16.06
C GLU A 298 3.00 5.16 -14.71
N ASP A 299 4.33 5.35 -14.72
CA ASP A 299 5.14 5.44 -13.49
C ASP A 299 5.13 6.80 -12.75
N ALA A 300 4.69 7.89 -13.38
CA ALA A 300 4.84 9.23 -12.83
C ALA A 300 3.61 9.69 -12.02
N MET A 301 2.46 9.80 -12.67
CA MET A 301 1.27 10.39 -12.05
C MET A 301 0.61 9.44 -11.05
N HIS A 302 0.69 8.14 -11.28
CA HIS A 302 0.21 7.16 -10.31
C HIS A 302 1.07 7.15 -9.03
N THR A 303 2.38 7.39 -9.11
CA THR A 303 3.22 7.63 -7.93
C THR A 303 2.70 8.83 -7.13
N THR A 304 2.45 9.97 -7.78
CA THR A 304 1.92 11.19 -7.12
C THR A 304 0.56 10.96 -6.46
N ILE A 305 -0.38 10.36 -7.21
CA ILE A 305 -1.72 10.04 -6.68
C ILE A 305 -1.57 9.04 -5.52
N GLY A 306 -0.74 8.02 -5.70
CA GLY A 306 -0.50 6.96 -4.73
C GLY A 306 0.05 7.44 -3.39
N GLU A 307 1.05 8.32 -3.42
CA GLU A 307 1.59 8.94 -2.21
C GLU A 307 0.55 9.79 -1.48
N GLY A 308 -0.18 10.65 -2.22
CA GLY A 308 -1.24 11.46 -1.63
C GLY A 308 -2.36 10.60 -1.04
N VAL A 309 -2.78 9.54 -1.74
CA VAL A 309 -3.80 8.59 -1.26
C VAL A 309 -3.30 7.82 -0.04
N LYS A 310 -2.04 7.42 0.01
CA LYS A 310 -1.43 6.78 1.18
C LYS A 310 -1.46 7.70 2.40
N VAL A 311 -1.08 8.97 2.23
CA VAL A 311 -1.17 9.96 3.30
C VAL A 311 -2.63 10.16 3.72
N ALA A 312 -3.56 10.31 2.77
CA ALA A 312 -4.97 10.51 3.04
C ALA A 312 -5.59 9.33 3.81
N ALA A 313 -5.35 8.10 3.36
CA ALA A 313 -5.86 6.89 3.99
C ALA A 313 -5.32 6.67 5.41
N SER A 314 -4.12 7.18 5.72
CA SER A 314 -3.58 7.16 7.08
C SER A 314 -4.23 8.19 8.01
N GLN A 315 -4.90 9.20 7.45
CA GLN A 315 -5.47 10.33 8.18
C GLN A 315 -7.00 10.29 8.26
N SER A 316 -7.67 9.62 7.33
CA SER A 316 -9.13 9.63 7.24
C SER A 316 -9.71 8.41 6.54
N ASP A 317 -10.78 7.87 7.12
CA ASP A 317 -11.61 6.82 6.52
C ASP A 317 -12.34 7.29 5.23
N ASP A 318 -12.48 8.61 5.05
CA ASP A 318 -13.17 9.22 3.90
C ASP A 318 -12.22 9.50 2.72
N ALA A 319 -10.96 9.07 2.80
CA ALA A 319 -9.91 9.26 1.78
C ALA A 319 -10.26 8.75 0.37
N PHE A 320 -11.30 7.94 0.23
CA PHE A 320 -11.78 7.42 -1.05
C PHE A 320 -13.05 8.09 -1.56
N SER A 321 -13.48 9.17 -0.90
CA SER A 321 -14.67 9.93 -1.28
C SER A 321 -14.26 11.19 -2.05
N LEU A 322 -15.01 11.52 -3.10
CA LEU A 322 -14.79 12.78 -3.83
C LEU A 322 -14.94 14.03 -2.92
N PRO A 323 -15.90 14.09 -1.97
CA PRO A 323 -15.97 15.18 -1.00
C PRO A 323 -14.69 15.41 -0.19
N TYR A 324 -14.02 14.34 0.26
CA TYR A 324 -12.73 14.46 0.96
C TYR A 324 -11.70 15.18 0.09
N TRP A 325 -11.50 14.74 -1.15
CA TRP A 325 -10.52 15.35 -2.07
C TRP A 325 -10.85 16.79 -2.42
N LYS A 326 -12.13 17.15 -2.53
CA LYS A 326 -12.55 18.56 -2.68
C LYS A 326 -12.13 19.39 -1.46
N SER A 327 -12.33 18.85 -0.25
CA SER A 327 -11.91 19.55 0.98
C SER A 327 -10.40 19.75 1.08
N ILE A 328 -9.59 18.82 0.54
CA ILE A 328 -8.13 18.95 0.50
C ILE A 328 -7.69 20.14 -0.37
N LEU A 329 -8.39 20.42 -1.48
CA LEU A 329 -8.08 21.57 -2.33
C LEU A 329 -8.31 22.92 -1.64
N GLU A 330 -9.19 22.95 -0.64
CA GLU A 330 -9.53 24.15 0.13
C GLU A 330 -8.59 24.38 1.33
N GLN A 331 -7.75 23.38 1.67
CA GLN A 331 -6.81 23.43 2.79
C GLN A 331 -5.45 24.01 2.36
N PRO A 332 -5.07 25.23 2.79
CA PRO A 332 -3.78 25.81 2.46
C PRO A 332 -2.60 25.06 3.09
N GLU A 333 -2.82 24.36 4.20
CA GLU A 333 -1.82 23.58 4.95
C GLU A 333 -1.64 22.14 4.45
N ALA A 334 -2.47 21.67 3.52
CA ALA A 334 -2.35 20.32 2.97
C ALA A 334 -0.97 20.13 2.33
N THR A 335 -0.36 18.97 2.57
CA THR A 335 0.95 18.63 1.99
C THR A 335 0.90 18.66 0.46
N LEU A 336 2.05 18.87 -0.18
CA LEU A 336 2.11 18.90 -1.64
C LEU A 336 1.59 17.59 -2.26
N ALA A 337 1.97 16.43 -1.72
CA ALA A 337 1.46 15.13 -2.19
C ALA A 337 -0.07 15.02 -2.13
N LEU A 338 -0.68 15.44 -1.01
CA LEU A 338 -2.15 15.47 -0.87
C LEU A 338 -2.80 16.42 -1.88
N ARG A 339 -2.26 17.63 -2.06
CA ARG A 339 -2.79 18.62 -2.99
C ARG A 339 -2.70 18.15 -4.44
N LEU A 340 -1.56 17.57 -4.85
CA LEU A 340 -1.39 17.03 -6.20
C LEU A 340 -2.34 15.86 -6.46
N ALA A 341 -2.47 14.92 -5.51
CA ALA A 341 -3.44 13.83 -5.61
C ALA A 341 -4.88 14.38 -5.70
N ALA A 342 -5.23 15.39 -4.90
CA ALA A 342 -6.53 16.05 -4.95
C ALA A 342 -6.80 16.69 -6.31
N ILE A 343 -5.84 17.42 -6.90
CA ILE A 343 -5.98 18.02 -8.24
C ILE A 343 -6.23 16.91 -9.27
N CYS A 344 -5.46 15.82 -9.22
CA CYS A 344 -5.61 14.69 -10.13
C CYS A 344 -6.98 14.01 -10.01
N ILE A 345 -7.41 13.69 -8.78
CA ILE A 345 -8.66 12.99 -8.51
C ILE A 345 -9.87 13.86 -8.88
N VAL A 346 -9.86 15.14 -8.49
CA VAL A 346 -10.92 16.10 -8.83
C VAL A 346 -10.95 16.37 -10.33
N GLY A 347 -9.79 16.53 -10.99
CA GLY A 347 -9.70 16.73 -12.44
C GLY A 347 -10.26 15.54 -13.23
N ARG A 348 -9.94 14.31 -12.83
CA ARG A 348 -10.47 13.09 -13.47
C ARG A 348 -11.95 12.85 -13.22
N SER A 349 -12.47 13.40 -12.11
CA SER A 349 -13.86 13.14 -11.69
C SER A 349 -14.90 13.56 -12.72
N GLY A 350 -14.59 14.58 -13.53
CA GLY A 350 -15.56 15.18 -14.45
C GLY A 350 -16.77 15.77 -13.73
N CYS A 351 -16.65 16.04 -12.42
CA CYS A 351 -17.73 16.67 -11.67
C CYS A 351 -17.91 18.12 -12.15
N GLN A 352 -19.15 18.63 -12.12
CA GLN A 352 -19.47 19.95 -12.67
C GLN A 352 -18.67 21.09 -12.01
N GLU A 353 -18.21 20.87 -10.77
CA GLU A 353 -17.44 21.82 -9.98
C GLU A 353 -15.93 21.73 -10.23
N SER A 354 -15.43 20.70 -10.93
CA SER A 354 -13.98 20.47 -11.13
C SER A 354 -13.29 21.70 -11.73
N THR A 355 -13.86 22.32 -12.75
CA THR A 355 -13.30 23.53 -13.36
C THR A 355 -13.17 24.65 -12.33
N THR A 356 -14.23 24.93 -11.57
CA THR A 356 -14.22 25.99 -10.55
C THR A 356 -13.23 25.72 -9.42
N LEU A 357 -13.14 24.47 -8.95
CA LEU A 357 -12.25 24.08 -7.86
C LEU A 357 -10.77 24.09 -8.28
N LEU A 358 -10.46 23.71 -9.52
CA LEU A 358 -9.08 23.64 -10.00
C LEU A 358 -8.56 24.97 -10.53
N HIS A 359 -9.43 25.88 -10.98
CA HIS A 359 -9.05 27.17 -11.58
C HIS A 359 -8.00 27.97 -10.78
N PRO A 360 -8.10 28.12 -9.44
CA PRO A 360 -7.09 28.84 -8.66
C PRO A 360 -5.67 28.26 -8.77
N PHE A 361 -5.56 26.95 -9.05
CA PHE A 361 -4.28 26.27 -9.15
C PHE A 361 -3.53 26.58 -10.45
N LEU A 362 -4.18 27.11 -11.49
CA LEU A 362 -3.49 27.66 -12.67
C LEU A 362 -2.56 28.84 -12.28
N GLN A 363 -2.90 29.54 -11.20
CA GLN A 363 -2.15 30.68 -10.66
C GLN A 363 -1.38 30.31 -9.36
N SER A 364 -1.28 29.02 -9.02
CA SER A 364 -0.53 28.58 -7.83
C SER A 364 0.93 29.05 -7.93
N THR A 365 1.56 29.42 -6.81
CA THR A 365 3.00 29.68 -6.80
C THR A 365 3.82 28.39 -6.92
N VAL A 366 3.21 27.24 -6.62
CA VAL A 366 3.82 25.91 -6.73
C VAL A 366 3.74 25.42 -8.18
N LYS A 367 4.90 25.21 -8.80
CA LYS A 367 5.01 24.81 -10.22
C LYS A 367 4.25 23.54 -10.53
N GLN A 368 4.42 22.50 -9.71
CA GLN A 368 3.79 21.20 -9.87
C GLN A 368 2.26 21.34 -9.92
N GLU A 369 1.67 22.10 -8.99
CA GLU A 369 0.23 22.34 -8.98
C GLU A 369 -0.26 23.03 -10.25
N ARG A 370 0.44 24.08 -10.71
CA ARG A 370 0.09 24.77 -11.97
C ARG A 370 0.10 23.82 -13.15
N TRP A 371 1.12 22.97 -13.26
CA TRP A 371 1.31 22.06 -14.38
C TRP A 371 0.26 20.93 -14.39
N VAL A 372 -0.02 20.35 -13.23
CA VAL A 372 -1.11 19.36 -13.07
C VAL A 372 -2.45 19.97 -13.44
N CYS A 373 -2.71 21.18 -12.94
CA CYS A 373 -3.96 21.85 -13.25
C CYS A 373 -4.08 22.17 -14.75
N ALA A 374 -3.05 22.76 -15.36
CA ALA A 374 -3.03 23.11 -16.78
C ALA A 374 -3.22 21.90 -17.69
N ARG A 375 -2.79 20.70 -17.27
CA ARG A 375 -3.09 19.45 -17.99
C ARG A 375 -4.59 19.21 -18.10
N PHE A 376 -5.34 19.28 -17.00
CA PHE A 376 -6.78 19.02 -17.00
C PHE A 376 -7.55 20.07 -17.81
N PHE A 377 -7.23 21.35 -17.61
CA PHE A 377 -7.76 22.44 -18.45
C PHE A 377 -7.39 22.25 -19.92
N GLY A 378 -6.18 21.76 -20.17
CA GLY A 378 -5.67 21.35 -21.47
C GLY A 378 -6.56 20.30 -22.16
N LEU A 379 -6.89 19.24 -21.42
CA LEU A 379 -7.78 18.17 -21.85
C LEU A 379 -9.20 18.67 -22.14
N TRP A 380 -9.71 19.56 -21.30
CA TRP A 380 -11.05 20.15 -21.44
C TRP A 380 -11.17 21.21 -22.55
N GLY A 381 -10.05 21.61 -23.15
CA GLY A 381 -10.04 22.62 -24.21
C GLY A 381 -10.20 24.05 -23.71
N ASP A 382 -9.84 24.32 -22.45
CA ASP A 382 -9.84 25.67 -21.88
C ASP A 382 -8.56 26.43 -22.24
N GLU A 383 -8.73 27.61 -22.86
CA GLU A 383 -7.62 28.46 -23.34
C GLU A 383 -6.76 29.02 -22.21
N GLU A 384 -7.25 29.06 -20.97
CA GLU A 384 -6.44 29.54 -19.83
C GLU A 384 -5.24 28.63 -19.52
N ALA A 385 -5.28 27.36 -19.94
CA ALA A 385 -4.13 26.46 -19.83
C ALA A 385 -2.99 26.79 -20.81
N LEU A 386 -3.29 27.45 -21.93
CA LEU A 386 -2.34 27.69 -23.03
C LEU A 386 -1.00 28.32 -22.58
N PRO A 387 -0.97 29.44 -21.83
CA PRO A 387 0.29 30.04 -21.40
C PRO A 387 1.12 29.11 -20.50
N ILE A 388 0.47 28.29 -19.67
CA ILE A 388 1.14 27.39 -18.74
C ILE A 388 1.70 26.16 -19.47
N LEU A 389 0.93 25.61 -20.42
CA LEU A 389 1.40 24.51 -21.27
C LEU A 389 2.59 24.93 -22.14
N LEU A 390 2.61 26.18 -22.61
CA LEU A 390 3.75 26.72 -23.37
C LEU A 390 4.97 26.97 -22.46
N SER A 391 4.77 27.50 -21.24
CA SER A 391 5.87 27.71 -20.29
C SER A 391 6.48 26.38 -19.84
N MET A 392 5.66 25.33 -19.65
CA MET A 392 6.11 23.97 -19.31
C MET A 392 7.16 23.43 -20.30
N LEU A 393 7.15 23.87 -21.55
CA LEU A 393 8.13 23.42 -22.55
C LEU A 393 9.52 24.03 -22.39
N ILE A 394 9.66 25.14 -21.66
CA ILE A 394 10.91 25.92 -21.58
C ILE A 394 11.37 26.20 -20.14
N ASP A 395 10.49 26.12 -19.15
CA ASP A 395 10.79 26.41 -17.75
C ASP A 395 11.74 25.35 -17.17
N GLU A 396 12.86 25.75 -16.57
CA GLU A 396 13.76 24.89 -15.79
C GLU A 396 14.09 23.55 -16.46
N LEU A 397 14.74 23.57 -17.62
CA LEU A 397 15.13 22.35 -18.31
C LEU A 397 15.97 21.42 -17.43
N PRO A 398 15.84 20.09 -17.58
CA PRO A 398 16.48 19.09 -16.71
C PRO A 398 17.96 18.92 -17.07
N THR A 399 18.79 19.92 -16.76
CA THR A 399 20.24 19.89 -16.98
C THR A 399 20.98 19.11 -15.89
N ASP A 400 22.06 18.42 -16.28
CA ASP A 400 22.71 17.28 -15.58
C ASP A 400 23.04 17.42 -14.08
N GLU A 401 23.27 18.63 -13.56
CA GLU A 401 23.59 18.80 -12.13
C GLU A 401 22.37 18.65 -11.22
N ARG A 402 21.16 18.87 -11.75
CA ARG A 402 19.91 18.72 -10.99
C ARG A 402 19.26 17.36 -11.17
N SER A 403 19.36 16.74 -12.36
CA SER A 403 18.77 15.41 -12.64
C SER A 403 19.28 14.31 -11.71
N LEU A 404 20.53 14.41 -11.24
CA LEU A 404 21.15 13.44 -10.32
C LEU A 404 20.82 13.69 -8.83
N GLN A 405 20.35 14.89 -8.47
CA GLN A 405 19.99 15.28 -7.09
C GLN A 405 18.49 15.49 -6.89
N ILE A 406 17.71 15.45 -7.97
CA ILE A 406 16.26 15.37 -7.89
C ILE A 406 15.96 14.08 -7.11
N ASP A 407 15.55 14.24 -5.85
CA ASP A 407 14.86 13.20 -5.10
C ASP A 407 13.80 12.57 -6.01
N GLN A 408 13.48 11.29 -5.82
CA GLN A 408 12.50 10.55 -6.65
C GLN A 408 11.23 11.37 -6.95
N ASP A 409 10.86 12.27 -6.05
CA ASP A 409 9.78 13.26 -6.09
C ASP A 409 9.83 14.29 -7.24
N GLY A 410 10.96 14.53 -7.92
CA GLY A 410 11.01 15.50 -9.02
C GLY A 410 11.04 14.91 -10.43
N TYR A 411 11.35 13.61 -10.55
CA TYR A 411 11.48 12.95 -11.86
C TYR A 411 10.12 12.83 -12.56
N TRP A 412 9.05 12.61 -11.79
CA TRP A 412 7.73 12.30 -12.34
C TRP A 412 7.06 13.50 -13.01
N TYR A 413 7.31 14.74 -12.56
CA TYR A 413 6.63 15.91 -13.16
C TYR A 413 7.25 16.30 -14.50
N ASP A 414 8.56 16.08 -14.71
CA ASP A 414 9.21 16.35 -15.99
C ASP A 414 8.77 15.36 -17.07
N ALA A 415 8.40 14.13 -16.67
CA ALA A 415 7.79 13.14 -17.56
C ALA A 415 6.51 13.65 -18.25
N TRP A 416 5.95 14.78 -17.81
CA TRP A 416 4.75 15.36 -18.41
C TRP A 416 5.00 16.34 -19.55
N ARG A 417 6.23 16.84 -19.71
CA ARG A 417 6.56 17.80 -20.78
C ARG A 417 6.26 17.29 -22.20
N PRO A 418 6.45 16.00 -22.56
CA PRO A 418 6.07 15.50 -23.88
C PRO A 418 4.58 15.64 -24.22
N TYR A 419 3.72 15.91 -23.23
CA TYR A 419 2.28 16.05 -23.45
C TYR A 419 1.81 17.45 -23.78
N ALA A 420 2.50 18.47 -23.27
CA ALA A 420 2.15 19.85 -23.56
C ALA A 420 1.98 20.08 -25.09
N PRO A 421 2.86 19.59 -25.98
CA PRO A 421 2.67 19.75 -27.42
C PRO A 421 1.45 19.00 -27.97
N ARG A 422 1.03 17.88 -27.35
CA ARG A 422 -0.16 17.13 -27.77
C ARG A 422 -1.42 17.90 -27.40
N LEU A 423 -1.51 18.37 -26.16
CA LEU A 423 -2.62 19.19 -25.67
C LEU A 423 -2.73 20.48 -26.50
N LEU A 424 -1.60 21.09 -26.84
CA LEU A 424 -1.55 22.32 -27.64
C LEU A 424 -2.10 22.20 -29.07
N ARG A 425 -2.30 20.98 -29.60
CA ARG A 425 -2.82 20.76 -30.97
C ARG A 425 -4.18 21.41 -31.21
N LYS A 426 -4.99 21.53 -30.16
CA LYS A 426 -6.35 22.09 -30.24
C LYS A 426 -6.34 23.62 -30.45
N TRP A 427 -5.23 24.29 -30.14
CA TRP A 427 -5.07 25.75 -30.28
C TRP A 427 -3.98 26.16 -31.27
N LEU A 428 -3.65 25.29 -32.25
CA LEU A 428 -2.65 25.65 -33.25
C LEU A 428 -3.08 26.92 -33.99
N SER A 429 -2.23 27.92 -33.86
CA SER A 429 -2.29 29.21 -34.54
C SER A 429 -0.86 29.60 -34.90
N PRO A 430 -0.66 30.54 -35.84
CA PRO A 430 0.69 30.99 -36.18
C PRO A 430 1.52 31.40 -34.95
N ALA A 431 0.91 32.09 -33.99
CA ALA A 431 1.56 32.50 -32.75
C ALA A 431 1.95 31.33 -31.84
N VAL A 432 1.09 30.31 -31.69
CA VAL A 432 1.40 29.09 -30.92
C VAL A 432 2.49 28.28 -31.62
N CYS A 433 2.43 28.16 -32.95
CA CYS A 433 3.45 27.49 -33.75
C CYS A 433 4.81 28.19 -33.63
N ASP A 434 4.86 29.53 -33.58
CA ASP A 434 6.10 30.28 -33.35
C ASP A 434 6.68 30.03 -31.96
N GLN A 435 5.84 29.96 -30.91
CA GLN A 435 6.30 29.62 -29.57
C GLN A 435 6.78 28.16 -29.47
N LEU A 436 6.14 27.22 -30.17
CA LEU A 436 6.61 25.83 -30.26
C LEU A 436 7.97 25.73 -30.98
N ARG A 437 8.20 26.52 -32.04
CA ARG A 437 9.51 26.61 -32.70
C ARG A 437 10.57 27.18 -31.75
N GLN A 438 10.24 28.24 -31.02
CA GLN A 438 11.12 28.81 -30.00
C GLN A 438 11.46 27.77 -28.93
N ALA A 439 10.47 27.06 -28.39
CA ALA A 439 10.70 26.00 -27.41
C ALA A 439 11.62 24.92 -27.97
N LEU A 440 11.41 24.48 -29.21
CA LEU A 440 12.28 23.51 -29.88
C LEU A 440 13.73 24.00 -29.98
N ASP A 441 13.95 25.27 -30.27
CA ASP A 441 15.30 25.84 -30.34
C ASP A 441 15.96 25.91 -28.96
N VAL A 442 15.22 26.24 -27.90
CA VAL A 442 15.72 26.17 -26.51
C VAL A 442 16.17 24.74 -26.16
N TRP A 443 15.40 23.71 -26.54
CA TRP A 443 15.80 22.31 -26.31
C TRP A 443 17.06 21.91 -27.08
N LYS A 444 17.23 22.37 -28.33
CA LYS A 444 18.46 22.11 -29.11
C LYS A 444 19.68 22.78 -28.49
N GLU A 445 19.52 24.01 -27.99
CA GLU A 445 20.60 24.73 -27.30
C GLU A 445 20.99 24.03 -25.99
N ALA A 446 20.01 23.44 -25.30
CA ALA A 446 20.23 22.69 -24.07
C ALA A 446 20.75 21.25 -24.28
N GLU A 447 20.57 20.65 -25.47
CA GLU A 447 20.94 19.26 -25.80
C GLU A 447 22.34 18.83 -25.30
N PRO A 448 23.41 19.65 -25.40
CA PRO A 448 24.74 19.27 -24.89
C PRO A 448 24.83 19.14 -23.36
N LEU A 449 23.84 19.64 -22.62
CA LEU A 449 23.76 19.67 -21.16
C LEU A 449 22.75 18.66 -20.60
N LEU A 450 22.04 17.95 -21.49
CA LEU A 450 21.02 16.97 -21.12
C LEU A 450 21.66 15.58 -21.11
N ASP A 451 21.28 14.78 -20.12
CA ASP A 451 21.63 13.36 -20.07
C ASP A 451 21.12 12.67 -21.36
N PRO A 452 21.99 12.05 -22.17
CA PRO A 452 21.59 11.35 -23.38
C PRO A 452 20.72 10.11 -23.10
N GLU A 453 20.78 9.54 -21.90
CA GLU A 453 19.93 8.44 -21.47
C GLU A 453 18.52 8.91 -21.09
N TYR A 454 18.36 10.18 -20.73
CA TYR A 454 17.08 10.74 -20.30
C TYR A 454 16.06 10.78 -21.46
N GLU A 455 15.11 9.84 -21.47
CA GLU A 455 14.16 9.66 -22.56
C GLU A 455 13.17 10.82 -22.72
N VAL A 456 12.83 11.48 -21.61
CA VAL A 456 11.80 12.52 -21.54
C VAL A 456 12.10 13.69 -22.49
N TRP A 457 13.34 14.18 -22.56
CA TRP A 457 13.66 15.31 -23.45
C TRP A 457 13.56 14.92 -24.92
N ARG A 458 14.03 13.73 -25.30
CA ARG A 458 13.93 13.22 -26.68
C ARG A 458 12.47 13.07 -27.10
N SER A 459 11.64 12.55 -26.19
CA SER A 459 10.19 12.46 -26.39
C SER A 459 9.55 13.84 -26.50
N THR A 460 9.95 14.82 -25.69
CA THR A 460 9.45 16.20 -25.75
C THR A 460 9.78 16.85 -27.10
N VAL A 461 11.03 16.82 -27.53
CA VAL A 461 11.49 17.35 -28.84
C VAL A 461 10.72 16.71 -29.99
N ARG A 462 10.55 15.39 -29.94
CA ARG A 462 9.82 14.62 -30.96
C ARG A 462 8.34 15.03 -31.02
N GLU A 463 7.68 15.21 -29.88
CA GLU A 463 6.27 15.63 -29.83
C GLU A 463 6.09 17.08 -30.28
N ILE A 464 7.00 18.00 -29.93
CA ILE A 464 7.00 19.37 -30.48
C ILE A 464 7.10 19.33 -32.01
N ALA A 465 8.06 18.58 -32.55
CA ALA A 465 8.26 18.46 -34.00
C ALA A 465 7.03 17.85 -34.71
N ARG A 466 6.43 16.80 -34.14
CA ARG A 466 5.18 16.19 -34.67
C ARG A 466 4.02 17.18 -34.67
N THR A 467 3.85 17.93 -33.58
CA THR A 467 2.80 18.95 -33.49
C THR A 467 3.00 20.05 -34.52
N LEU A 468 4.24 20.50 -34.75
CA LEU A 468 4.57 21.50 -35.76
C LEU A 468 4.31 21.05 -37.21
N GLN A 469 4.29 19.74 -37.49
CA GLN A 469 3.91 19.22 -38.82
C GLN A 469 2.44 19.49 -39.17
N SER A 470 1.62 19.89 -38.19
CA SER A 470 0.19 20.17 -38.36
C SER A 470 -0.14 21.67 -38.51
N CYS A 471 0.85 22.57 -38.52
CA CYS A 471 0.68 24.04 -38.47
C CYS A 471 0.27 24.73 -39.81
#